data_AF-A0A1F8KQC0-F1
#
_entry.id   AF-A0A1F8KQC0-F1
#
_cell.length_a   1.000
_cell.length_b   1.000
_cell.length_c   1.000
_cell.angle_alpha   90.00
_cell.angle_beta   90.00
_cell.angle_gamma   90.00
#
_symmetry.space_group_name_H-M   'P 1'
#
loop_
_entity.id
_entity.type
_entity.pdbx_description
1 polymer ?
#
loop_
_entity_poly.entity_id
_entity_poly.type
_entity_poly.pdbx_seq_one_letter_code
_entity_poly.pdbx_strand_id
1 'polypeptide(L)'
;MKNNIVHLSIIFYLLIVGLVYVPTIGLWGNIAGLRAMHVDIPPSASDAAFQVKALANFLAGVILLTGCAGLLRRQAWGIPVTVIGLLCQINIYIAEIIIFRYLNAMGAAAVVIPLDAVIIYHLLHEKEI
;
A
#
# COMPACT_ATOMS: atom_id res chain seq x y z
N MET A 1 -22.74 16.76 1.59
CA MET A 1 -22.14 16.61 0.23
C MET A 1 -20.61 16.66 0.22
N LYS A 2 -19.94 17.64 0.86
CA LYS A 2 -18.46 17.69 0.90
C LYS A 2 -17.80 16.43 1.50
N ASN A 3 -18.34 15.87 2.59
CA ASN A 3 -17.79 14.63 3.18
C ASN A 3 -17.88 13.42 2.24
N ASN A 4 -18.97 13.29 1.46
CA ASN A 4 -19.14 12.16 0.55
C ASN A 4 -18.10 12.13 -0.57
N ILE A 5 -17.66 13.30 -1.06
CA ILE A 5 -16.63 13.39 -2.11
C ILE A 5 -15.26 12.98 -1.55
N VAL A 6 -14.92 13.45 -0.35
CA VAL A 6 -13.66 13.09 0.32
C VAL A 6 -13.62 11.59 0.60
N HIS A 7 -14.69 11.04 1.19
CA HIS A 7 -14.80 9.62 1.50
C HIS A 7 -14.72 8.74 0.24
N LEU A 8 -15.40 9.12 -0.85
CA LEU A 8 -15.30 8.40 -2.12
C LEU A 8 -13.89 8.47 -2.73
N SER A 9 -13.22 9.62 -2.60
CA SER A 9 -11.84 9.79 -3.07
C SER A 9 -10.87 8.90 -2.28
N ILE A 10 -11.08 8.76 -0.97
CA ILE A 10 -10.32 7.82 -0.12
C ILE A 10 -10.53 6.39 -0.62
N ILE A 11 -11.78 5.95 -0.80
CA ILE A 11 -12.08 4.60 -1.28
C ILE A 11 -11.43 4.35 -2.65
N PHE A 12 -11.51 5.32 -3.57
CA PHE A 12 -10.91 5.19 -4.89
C PHE A 12 -9.39 5.05 -4.83
N TYR A 13 -8.71 5.85 -4.00
CA TYR A 13 -7.28 5.72 -3.74
C TYR A 13 -6.93 4.34 -3.19
N LEU A 14 -7.63 3.89 -2.15
CA LEU A 14 -7.39 2.60 -1.50
C LEU A 14 -7.61 1.42 -2.47
N LEU A 15 -8.62 1.51 -3.35
CA LEU A 15 -8.86 0.52 -4.39
C LEU A 15 -7.72 0.45 -5.40
N ILE A 16 -7.24 1.61 -5.88
CA ILE A 16 -6.10 1.66 -6.80
C ILE A 16 -4.88 1.02 -6.17
N VAL A 17 -4.52 1.43 -4.95
CA VAL A 17 -3.35 0.87 -4.25
C VAL A 17 -3.52 -0.64 -4.04
N GLY A 18 -4.68 -1.07 -3.54
CA GLY A 18 -4.98 -2.48 -3.33
C GLY A 18 -4.83 -3.31 -4.60
N LEU A 19 -5.38 -2.84 -5.72
CA LEU A 19 -5.30 -3.51 -7.02
C LEU A 19 -3.89 -3.48 -7.63
N VAL A 20 -3.06 -2.48 -7.33
CA VAL A 20 -1.65 -2.47 -7.76
C VAL A 20 -0.83 -3.48 -6.97
N TYR A 21 -1.18 -3.70 -5.70
CA TYR A 21 -0.43 -4.57 -4.79
C TYR A 21 -0.82 -6.04 -4.90
N VAL A 22 -2.08 -6.38 -5.21
CA VAL A 22 -2.50 -7.79 -5.35
C VAL A 22 -1.73 -8.57 -6.44
N PRO A 23 -1.47 -8.02 -7.64
CA PRO A 23 -0.72 -8.71 -8.69
C PRO A 23 0.76 -8.95 -8.36
N THR A 24 1.32 -8.33 -7.30
CA THR A 24 2.73 -8.56 -6.95
C THR A 24 3.00 -10.00 -6.52
N ILE A 25 1.97 -10.78 -6.19
CA ILE A 25 2.11 -12.23 -5.97
C ILE A 25 2.47 -13.00 -7.26
N GLY A 26 2.13 -12.47 -8.44
CA GLY A 26 2.55 -13.02 -9.73
C GLY A 26 4.03 -12.77 -10.04
N LEU A 27 4.67 -11.84 -9.30
CA LEU A 27 6.11 -11.54 -9.40
C LEU A 27 6.97 -12.50 -8.56
N TRP A 28 6.43 -13.64 -8.14
CA TRP A 28 7.20 -14.74 -7.52
C TRP A 28 8.10 -15.39 -8.58
N GLY A 29 9.13 -14.65 -8.98
CA GLY A 29 10.05 -15.04 -10.03
C GLY A 29 11.40 -14.42 -9.72
N ASN A 30 12.39 -15.30 -9.62
CA ASN A 30 13.83 -15.06 -9.69
C ASN A 30 14.19 -13.61 -10.08
N ILE A 31 14.88 -12.87 -9.19
CA ILE A 31 15.34 -11.50 -9.46
C ILE A 31 16.09 -11.40 -10.79
N ALA A 32 16.78 -12.48 -11.23
CA ALA A 32 17.42 -12.52 -12.53
C ALA A 32 16.42 -12.36 -13.70
N GLY A 33 15.23 -12.94 -13.60
CA GLY A 33 14.16 -12.78 -14.59
C GLY A 33 13.57 -11.38 -14.60
N LEU A 34 13.42 -10.76 -13.43
CA LEU A 34 12.92 -9.38 -13.32
C LEU A 34 13.96 -8.35 -13.81
N ARG A 35 15.23 -8.56 -13.50
CA ARG A 35 16.34 -7.77 -14.07
C ARG A 35 16.40 -7.93 -15.59
N ALA A 36 16.16 -9.12 -16.12
CA ALA A 36 16.09 -9.35 -17.57
C ALA A 36 14.91 -8.62 -18.24
N MET A 37 13.84 -8.32 -17.50
CA MET A 37 12.72 -7.47 -17.95
C MET A 37 12.98 -5.96 -17.75
N HIS A 38 14.23 -5.55 -17.49
CA HIS A 38 14.62 -4.16 -17.24
C HIS A 38 13.90 -3.53 -16.04
N VAL A 39 13.46 -4.35 -15.08
CA VAL A 39 13.01 -3.82 -13.79
C VAL A 39 14.26 -3.35 -13.04
N ASP A 40 14.26 -2.06 -12.69
CA ASP A 40 15.28 -1.42 -11.90
C ASP A 40 15.32 -2.07 -10.49
N ILE A 41 16.23 -3.03 -10.31
CA ILE A 41 16.42 -3.78 -9.06
C ILE A 41 17.85 -3.57 -8.58
N PRO A 42 18.05 -3.08 -7.33
CA PRO A 42 19.39 -2.78 -6.84
C PRO A 42 20.26 -4.05 -6.77
N PRO A 43 21.58 -3.93 -6.99
CA PRO A 43 22.50 -5.06 -6.93
C PRO A 43 22.47 -5.81 -5.58
N SER A 44 22.20 -5.07 -4.50
CA SER A 44 22.14 -5.56 -3.11
C SER A 44 20.83 -6.28 -2.74
N ALA A 45 19.80 -6.26 -3.59
CA ALA A 45 18.55 -6.96 -3.31
C ALA A 45 18.74 -8.47 -3.47
N SER A 46 18.45 -9.22 -2.42
CA SER A 46 18.41 -10.70 -2.44
C SER A 46 17.01 -11.19 -2.84
N ASP A 47 16.93 -12.38 -3.45
CA ASP A 47 15.66 -13.01 -3.85
C ASP A 47 14.70 -13.14 -2.67
N ALA A 48 15.25 -13.48 -1.50
CA ALA A 48 14.48 -13.57 -0.25
C ALA A 48 13.86 -12.22 0.15
N ALA A 49 14.63 -11.13 0.07
CA ALA A 49 14.10 -9.79 0.40
C ALA A 49 13.01 -9.36 -0.59
N PHE A 50 13.16 -9.70 -1.87
CA PHE A 50 12.15 -9.41 -2.89
C PHE A 50 10.87 -10.23 -2.68
N GLN A 51 10.97 -11.52 -2.36
CA GLN A 51 9.82 -12.37 -2.05
C GLN A 51 9.08 -11.90 -0.79
N VAL A 52 9.81 -11.55 0.27
CA VAL A 52 9.22 -10.98 1.50
C VAL A 52 8.48 -9.69 1.20
N LYS A 53 9.06 -8.81 0.37
CA LYS A 53 8.41 -7.59 -0.08
C LYS A 53 7.16 -7.87 -0.91
N ALA A 54 7.23 -8.76 -1.89
CA ALA A 54 6.10 -9.13 -2.74
C ALA A 54 4.94 -9.70 -1.93
N LEU A 55 5.25 -10.52 -0.91
CA LEU A 55 4.27 -11.04 0.05
C LEU A 55 3.68 -9.92 0.92
N ALA A 56 4.51 -9.02 1.44
CA ALA A 56 4.04 -7.88 2.24
C ALA A 56 3.12 -6.95 1.44
N ASN A 57 3.47 -6.65 0.19
CA ASN A 57 2.62 -5.89 -0.73
C ASN A 57 1.30 -6.60 -0.95
N PHE A 58 1.32 -7.90 -1.28
CA PHE A 58 0.10 -8.68 -1.48
C PHE A 58 -0.83 -8.62 -0.25
N LEU A 59 -0.29 -8.87 0.95
CA LEU A 59 -1.07 -8.83 2.19
C LEU A 59 -1.64 -7.43 2.46
N ALA A 60 -0.84 -6.37 2.29
CA ALA A 60 -1.29 -5.00 2.42
C ALA A 60 -2.43 -4.69 1.42
N GLY A 61 -2.30 -5.14 0.16
CA GLY A 61 -3.32 -4.97 -0.86
C GLY A 61 -4.64 -5.65 -0.50
N VAL A 62 -4.60 -6.89 -0.02
CA VAL A 62 -5.79 -7.63 0.45
C VAL A 62 -6.45 -6.92 1.64
N ILE A 63 -5.66 -6.44 2.59
CA ILE A 63 -6.18 -5.71 3.76
C ILE A 63 -6.84 -4.41 3.33
N LEU A 64 -6.22 -3.63 2.43
CA LEU A 64 -6.77 -2.38 1.90
C LEU A 64 -8.09 -2.60 1.15
N LEU A 65 -8.17 -3.62 0.29
CA LEU A 65 -9.41 -3.98 -0.41
C LEU A 65 -10.51 -4.43 0.55
N THR A 66 -10.15 -5.19 1.59
CA THR A 66 -11.08 -5.59 2.64
C THR A 66 -11.60 -4.34 3.38
N GLY A 67 -10.71 -3.42 3.76
CA GLY A 67 -11.04 -2.13 4.35
C GLY A 67 -12.02 -1.33 3.50
N CYS A 68 -11.77 -1.22 2.19
CA CYS A 68 -12.68 -0.58 1.22
C CYS A 68 -14.08 -1.20 1.26
N ALA A 69 -14.18 -2.53 1.25
CA ALA A 69 -15.46 -3.22 1.33
C ALA A 69 -16.20 -2.91 2.64
N GLY A 70 -15.46 -2.77 3.75
CA GLY A 70 -16.01 -2.37 5.04
C GLY A 70 -16.50 -0.92 5.05
N LEU A 71 -15.73 0.02 4.49
CA LEU A 71 -16.12 1.42 4.36
C LEU A 71 -17.37 1.58 3.47
N LEU A 72 -17.41 0.92 2.32
CA LEU A 72 -18.56 0.92 1.40
C LEU A 72 -19.83 0.38 2.06
N ARG A 73 -19.70 -0.64 2.90
CA ARG A 73 -20.81 -1.27 3.62
C ARG A 73 -21.08 -0.65 4.99
N ARG A 74 -20.38 0.43 5.35
CA ARG A 74 -20.47 1.12 6.65
C ARG A 74 -20.39 0.15 7.83
N GLN A 75 -19.42 -0.75 7.77
CA GLN A 75 -19.19 -1.72 8.83
C GLN A 75 -18.20 -1.15 9.85
N ALA A 76 -18.44 -1.40 11.13
CA ALA A 76 -17.57 -0.95 12.22
C ALA A 76 -16.10 -1.39 12.05
N TRP A 77 -15.87 -2.52 11.38
CA TRP A 77 -14.52 -3.03 11.10
C TRP A 77 -13.85 -2.38 9.87
N GLY A 78 -14.56 -1.61 9.05
CA GLY A 78 -14.02 -1.01 7.82
C GLY A 78 -12.89 -0.02 8.07
N ILE A 79 -13.07 0.89 9.03
CA ILE A 79 -12.05 1.86 9.45
C ILE A 79 -10.79 1.17 10.00
N PRO A 80 -10.86 0.32 11.05
CA PRO A 80 -9.65 -0.28 11.61
C PRO A 80 -8.88 -1.14 10.61
N VAL A 81 -9.57 -1.90 9.75
CA VAL A 81 -8.92 -2.70 8.69
C VAL A 81 -8.21 -1.79 7.67
N THR A 82 -8.84 -0.69 7.26
CA THR A 82 -8.23 0.28 6.34
C THR A 82 -6.98 0.93 6.95
N VAL A 83 -7.06 1.33 8.22
CA VAL A 83 -5.91 1.93 8.95
C VAL A 83 -4.76 0.94 9.03
N ILE A 84 -5.02 -0.34 9.32
CA ILE A 84 -3.98 -1.38 9.31
C ILE A 84 -3.33 -1.49 7.92
N GLY A 85 -4.13 -1.51 6.85
CA GLY A 85 -3.62 -1.58 5.48
C GLY A 85 -2.69 -0.42 5.13
N LEU A 86 -3.08 0.81 5.49
CA LEU A 86 -2.27 2.02 5.27
C LEU A 86 -0.99 2.00 6.12
N LEU A 87 -1.05 1.53 7.36
CA LEU A 87 0.15 1.36 8.19
C LEU A 87 1.10 0.31 7.60
N CYS A 88 0.58 -0.80 7.04
CA CYS A 88 1.41 -1.77 6.33
C CYS A 88 2.11 -1.12 5.12
N GLN A 89 1.39 -0.32 4.34
CA GLN A 89 1.95 0.42 3.20
C GLN A 89 3.07 1.38 3.62
N ILE A 90 2.86 2.18 4.67
CA ILE A 90 3.90 3.06 5.22
C ILE A 90 5.15 2.26 5.62
N ASN A 91 4.99 1.14 6.32
CA ASN A 91 6.11 0.29 6.73
C ASN A 91 6.88 -0.30 5.54
N ILE A 92 6.18 -0.67 4.47
CA ILE A 92 6.80 -1.14 3.22
C ILE A 92 7.69 -0.03 2.62
N TYR A 93 7.18 1.20 2.50
CA TYR A 93 7.97 2.32 1.97
C TYR A 93 9.18 2.66 2.85
N ILE A 94 9.02 2.64 4.18
CA ILE A 94 10.14 2.85 5.11
C ILE A 94 11.20 1.75 4.93
N ALA A 95 10.78 0.49 4.85
CA ALA A 95 11.70 -0.63 4.60
C ALA A 95 12.40 -0.49 3.24
N GLU A 96 11.70 -0.01 2.21
CA GLU A 96 12.30 0.24 0.90
C GLU A 96 13.38 1.33 0.95
N ILE A 97 13.12 2.44 1.65
CA ILE A 97 14.09 3.53 1.81
C ILE A 97 15.33 3.01 2.53
N ILE A 98 15.16 2.27 3.64
CA ILE A 98 16.25 1.78 4.48
C ILE A 98 17.09 0.73 3.74
N ILE A 99 16.43 -0.26 3.12
CA ILE A 99 17.09 -1.44 2.54
C ILE A 99 17.62 -1.15 1.14
N PHE A 100 16.84 -0.46 0.30
CA PHE A 100 17.13 -0.31 -1.12
C PHE A 100 17.70 1.06 -1.49
N ARG A 101 17.71 2.05 -0.57
CA ARG A 101 18.29 3.40 -0.78
C ARG A 101 17.87 4.04 -2.12
N TYR A 102 16.65 3.78 -2.56
CA TYR A 102 16.20 4.10 -3.91
C TYR A 102 15.80 5.57 -4.03
N LEU A 103 16.49 6.36 -4.85
CA LEU A 103 16.11 7.75 -5.14
C LEU A 103 14.67 7.87 -5.70
N ASN A 104 14.23 6.92 -6.53
CA ASN A 104 12.85 6.88 -7.03
C ASN A 104 11.82 6.41 -5.98
N ALA A 105 12.18 5.49 -5.08
CA ALA A 105 11.31 5.10 -3.96
C ALA A 105 11.19 6.22 -2.93
N MET A 106 12.24 7.03 -2.75
CA MET A 106 12.19 8.23 -1.89
C MET A 106 11.19 9.27 -2.45
N GLY A 107 11.11 9.43 -3.77
CA GLY A 107 10.13 10.32 -4.41
C GLY A 107 8.69 9.87 -4.18
N ALA A 108 8.38 8.59 -4.42
CA ALA A 108 7.04 8.04 -4.16
C ALA A 108 6.70 8.03 -2.67
N ALA A 109 7.62 7.61 -1.81
CA ALA A 109 7.43 7.58 -0.36
C ALA A 109 7.19 8.96 0.25
N ALA A 110 7.83 10.01 -0.27
CA ALA A 110 7.64 11.39 0.18
C ALA A 110 6.21 11.91 -0.04
N VAL A 111 5.45 11.32 -0.95
CA VAL A 111 4.05 11.66 -1.20
C VAL A 111 3.11 10.68 -0.50
N VAL A 112 3.40 9.39 -0.60
CA VAL A 112 2.51 8.33 -0.10
C VAL A 112 2.43 8.31 1.41
N ILE A 113 3.57 8.41 2.13
CA ILE A 113 3.57 8.35 3.59
C ILE A 113 2.75 9.50 4.21
N PRO A 114 2.92 10.78 3.82
CA PRO A 114 2.08 11.86 4.32
C PRO A 114 0.61 11.71 3.92
N LEU A 115 0.33 11.26 2.70
CA LEU A 115 -1.05 11.06 2.23
C LEU A 115 -1.76 9.98 3.06
N ASP A 116 -1.12 8.84 3.27
CA ASP A 116 -1.64 7.75 4.08
C ASP A 116 -1.90 8.22 5.53
N ALA A 117 -0.99 9.02 6.10
CA ALA A 117 -1.17 9.61 7.43
C ALA A 117 -2.38 10.57 7.50
N VAL A 118 -2.61 11.39 6.47
CA VAL A 118 -3.78 12.27 6.38
C VAL A 118 -5.07 11.47 6.27
N ILE A 119 -5.07 10.39 5.47
CA ILE A 119 -6.23 9.50 5.34
C ILE A 119 -6.53 8.79 6.67
N ILE A 120 -5.51 8.26 7.35
CA ILE A 120 -5.66 7.67 8.69
C ILE A 120 -6.26 8.68 9.66
N TYR A 121 -5.71 9.89 9.71
CA TYR A 121 -6.24 10.95 10.57
C TYR A 121 -7.71 11.24 10.28
N HIS A 122 -8.07 11.36 8.99
CA HIS A 122 -9.43 11.62 8.56
C HIS A 122 -10.40 10.51 8.98
N LEU A 123 -10.05 9.25 8.70
CA LEU A 123 -10.86 8.08 9.05
C LEU A 123 -11.05 7.94 10.56
N LEU A 124 -10.01 8.17 11.36
CA LEU A 124 -10.10 8.06 12.82
C LEU A 124 -10.94 9.17 13.46
N HIS A 125 -11.09 10.31 12.80
CA HIS A 125 -11.92 11.44 13.27
C HIS A 125 -13.30 11.51 12.59
N GLU A 126 -13.61 10.55 11.72
CA GLU A 126 -14.92 10.44 11.09
C GLU A 126 -15.93 9.97 12.15
N LYS A 127 -16.90 10.84 12.47
CA LYS A 127 -17.92 10.58 13.50
C LYS A 127 -19.12 9.78 12.98
N GLU A 128 -19.15 9.46 11.69
CA GLU A 128 -20.28 8.83 11.01
C GLU A 128 -19.83 7.49 10.41
N ILE A 129 -20.22 6.37 11.05
CA ILE A 129 -20.45 5.09 10.36
C ILE A 129 -21.94 4.79 10.48
#